data_AF-A0A0D2TRQ5-F1
#
_entry.id   AF-A0A0D2TRQ5-F1
#
_cell.length_a   1.000
_cell.length_b   1.000
_cell.length_c   1.000
_cell.angle_alpha   90.00
_cell.angle_beta   90.00
_cell.angle_gamma   90.00
#
_symmetry.space_group_name_H-M   'P 1'
#
loop_
_entity.id
_entity.type
_entity.pdbx_description
1 polymer ?
#
loop_
_entity_poly.entity_id
_entity_poly.type
_entity_poly.pdbx_seq_one_letter_code
_entity_poly.pdbx_strand_id
1 'polypeptide(L)' 'MGLKEEFEEYAEKAKTLPENTTNDDKLILYGLFKQATVGPVNTSRPGMFNMKEKYKWDAWKAVEGGSNERLYH' A
#
# COMPACT_ATOMS: atom_id res chain seq x y z
N MET A 1 -1.40 23.66 -4.80
CA MET A 1 -2.05 22.34 -4.61
C MET A 1 -1.07 21.52 -3.82
N GLY A 2 -1.41 21.24 -2.56
CA GLY A 2 -0.54 20.53 -1.65
C GLY A 2 -0.51 19.04 -2.00
N LEU A 3 0.63 18.39 -1.81
CA LEU A 3 0.81 16.94 -2.03
C LEU A 3 -0.28 16.07 -1.35
N LYS A 4 -0.86 16.60 -0.27
CA LYS A 4 -1.95 16.00 0.48
C LYS A 4 -3.30 16.05 -0.25
N GLU A 5 -3.60 17.14 -0.93
CA GLU A 5 -4.85 17.33 -1.68
C GLU A 5 -4.88 16.42 -2.91
N GLU A 6 -3.76 16.33 -3.65
CA GLU A 6 -3.61 15.39 -4.76
C GLU A 6 -3.77 13.94 -4.29
N PHE A 7 -3.12 13.59 -3.18
CA PHE A 7 -3.23 12.24 -2.61
C PHE A 7 -4.67 11.87 -2.21
N GLU A 8 -5.40 12.78 -1.57
CA GLU A 8 -6.81 12.57 -1.21
C GLU A 8 -7.67 12.41 -2.47
N GLU A 9 -7.43 13.20 -3.52
CA GLU A 9 -8.13 13.07 -4.81
C GLU A 9 -7.85 11.73 -5.49
N TYR A 10 -6.59 11.27 -5.51
CA TYR A 10 -6.23 9.96 -6.05
C TYR A 10 -6.75 8.80 -5.20
N ALA A 11 -6.86 8.95 -3.88
CA ALA A 11 -7.45 7.96 -2.99
C ALA A 11 -8.97 7.81 -3.23
N GLU A 12 -9.69 8.90 -3.49
CA GLU A 12 -11.10 8.83 -3.91
C GLU A 12 -11.25 8.17 -5.28
N LYS A 13 -10.40 8.52 -6.25
CA LYS A 13 -10.37 7.84 -7.57
C LYS A 13 -10.02 6.36 -7.47
N ALA A 14 -9.21 5.97 -6.48
CA ALA A 14 -8.88 4.57 -6.21
C ALA A 14 -10.12 3.74 -5.79
N LYS A 15 -11.15 4.36 -5.20
CA LYS A 15 -12.41 3.68 -4.87
C LYS A 15 -13.26 3.39 -6.12
N THR A 16 -13.08 4.17 -7.18
CA THR A 16 -13.77 4.01 -8.47
C THR A 16 -12.95 3.22 -9.49
N LEU A 17 -11.87 2.57 -9.06
CA LEU A 17 -11.03 1.79 -9.97
C LEU A 17 -11.84 0.67 -10.63
N PRO A 18 -11.65 0.44 -11.94
CA PRO A 18 -12.33 -0.64 -12.65
C PRO A 18 -12.08 -1.99 -11.96
N GLU A 19 -13.03 -2.92 -12.04
CA GLU A 19 -12.83 -4.28 -11.50
C GLU A 19 -11.61 -5.00 -12.11
N ASN A 20 -11.18 -4.56 -13.30
CA ASN A 20 -9.96 -5.02 -13.97
C ASN A 20 -8.66 -4.59 -13.29
N THR A 21 -8.69 -3.74 -12.27
CA THR A 21 -7.49 -3.44 -11.48
C THR A 21 -7.04 -4.70 -10.75
N THR A 22 -5.81 -5.11 -11.04
CA THR A 22 -5.21 -6.31 -10.47
C THR A 22 -5.11 -6.18 -8.96
N ASN A 23 -5.10 -7.33 -8.26
CA ASN A 23 -4.90 -7.31 -6.81
C ASN A 23 -3.55 -6.70 -6.42
N ASP A 24 -2.54 -6.83 -7.27
CA ASP A 24 -1.21 -6.28 -7.05
C ASP A 24 -1.22 -4.74 -7.08
N ASP A 25 -1.91 -4.13 -8.05
CA ASP A 25 -2.08 -2.68 -8.10
C ASP A 25 -2.82 -2.15 -6.87
N LYS A 26 -3.87 -2.87 -6.42
CA LYS A 26 -4.62 -2.52 -5.20
C LYS A 26 -3.72 -2.60 -3.95
N LEU A 27 -2.81 -3.57 -3.91
CA LEU A 27 -1.85 -3.72 -2.80
C LEU A 27 -0.80 -2.61 -2.80
N ILE A 28 -0.26 -2.24 -3.96
CA ILE A 28 0.69 -1.12 -4.09
C ILE A 28 0.04 0.19 -3.63
N LEU A 29 -1.17 0.49 -4.12
CA LEU A 29 -1.94 1.66 -3.71
C LEU A 29 -2.20 1.66 -2.20
N TYR A 30 -2.55 0.51 -1.63
CA TYR A 30 -2.74 0.38 -0.19
C TYR A 30 -1.45 0.67 0.59
N GLY A 31 -0.32 0.11 0.15
CA GLY A 31 0.98 0.33 0.80
C GLY A 31 1.35 1.80 0.81
N LEU A 32 1.34 2.45 -0.36
CA LEU A 32 1.60 3.89 -0.51
C LEU A 32 0.63 4.72 0.32
N PHE A 33 -0.66 4.35 0.33
CA PHE A 33 -1.66 5.05 1.11
C PHE A 33 -1.34 5.01 2.60
N LYS A 34 -0.99 3.83 3.12
CA LYS A 34 -0.61 3.64 4.52
C LYS A 34 0.68 4.37 4.88
N GLN A 35 1.68 4.38 4.00
CA GLN A 35 2.92 5.10 4.23
C GLN A 35 2.71 6.62 4.25
N ALA A 36 1.86 7.16 3.38
CA ALA A 36 1.58 8.60 3.32
C ALA A 36 0.70 9.08 4.50
N THR A 37 -0.20 8.24 4.99
CA THR A 37 -1.16 8.62 6.06
C THR A 37 -0.69 8.29 7.47
N VAL A 38 -0.05 7.13 7.65
CA VAL A 38 0.40 6.62 8.95
C VAL A 38 1.92 6.73 9.09
N GLY A 39 2.66 6.75 7.99
CA GLY A 39 4.11 6.66 8.01
C GLY A 39 4.62 5.22 7.98
N PRO A 40 5.87 4.99 8.44
CA PRO A 40 6.50 3.67 8.52
C PRO A 40 5.61 2.62 9.20
N VAL A 41 5.68 1.38 8.75
CA VAL A 41 4.84 0.31 9.30
C VAL A 41 5.24 0.00 10.73
N ASN A 42 4.29 0.16 11.63
CA ASN A 42 4.50 0.07 13.08
C ASN A 42 3.73 -1.09 13.73
N THR A 43 3.24 -2.03 12.92
CA THR A 43 2.48 -3.21 13.38
C THR A 43 3.22 -4.51 13.06
N SER A 44 2.95 -5.55 13.83
CA SER A 44 3.48 -6.89 13.57
C SER A 44 2.85 -7.51 12.32
N ARG A 45 3.65 -8.29 11.59
CA ARG A 45 3.18 -9.01 10.41
C ARG A 45 2.07 -10.01 10.77
N PRO A 46 0.92 -9.99 10.08
CA PRO A 46 -0.16 -10.96 10.30
C PRO A 46 0.29 -12.40 10.07
N GLY A 47 -0.28 -13.33 10.84
CA GLY A 47 -0.04 -14.77 10.69
C GLY A 47 -0.57 -15.33 9.36
N MET A 48 -0.05 -16.51 8.96
CA MET A 48 -0.31 -17.12 7.66
C MET A 48 -1.78 -17.48 7.39
N PHE A 49 -2.61 -17.54 8.45
CA PHE A 49 -4.06 -17.76 8.35
C PHE A 49 -4.82 -16.53 7.79
N ASN A 50 -4.23 -15.32 7.85
CA ASN A 50 -4.81 -14.09 7.30
C ASN A 50 -4.02 -13.61 6.07
N MET A 51 -4.03 -14.39 4.99
CA MET A 51 -3.29 -14.08 3.75
C MET A 51 -3.59 -12.68 3.21
N LYS A 52 -4.86 -12.25 3.22
CA LYS A 52 -5.27 -10.92 2.74
C LYS A 52 -4.64 -9.78 3.54
N GLU A 53 -4.63 -9.89 4.87
CA GLU A 53 -4.00 -8.88 5.71
C GLU A 53 -2.49 -8.94 5.64
N LYS A 54 -1.93 -10.14 5.52
CA LYS A 54 -0.50 -10.35 5.31
C LYS A 54 -0.03 -9.66 4.03
N TYR A 55 -0.75 -9.80 2.91
CA TYR A 55 -0.38 -9.10 1.67
C TYR A 55 -0.47 -7.58 1.78
N LYS A 56 -1.51 -7.07 2.45
CA LYS A 56 -1.63 -5.63 2.75
C LYS A 56 -0.47 -5.13 3.59
N TRP A 57 -0.11 -5.89 4.62
CA TRP A 57 1.03 -5.58 5.49
C TRP A 57 2.35 -5.63 4.72
N ASP A 58 2.55 -6.67 3.91
CA ASP A 58 3.75 -6.84 3.08
C ASP A 58 3.89 -5.66 2.09
N ALA A 59 2.80 -5.21 1.47
CA ALA A 59 2.81 -4.05 0.58
C ALA A 59 3.11 -2.74 1.31
N TRP A 60 2.59 -2.53 2.52
CA TRP A 60 2.94 -1.39 3.35
C TRP A 60 4.42 -1.44 3.79
N LYS A 61 4.91 -2.61 4.19
CA LYS A 61 6.33 -2.83 4.53
C LYS A 61 7.24 -2.59 3.33
N ALA A 62 6.82 -2.96 2.12
CA ALA A 62 7.60 -2.79 0.90
C ALA A 62 7.85 -1.30 0.56
N VAL A 63 6.89 -0.42 0.84
CA VAL A 63 7.02 1.02 0.55
C VAL A 63 7.66 1.83 1.68
N GLU A 64 7.79 1.25 2.87
CA GLU A 64 8.48 1.88 4.01
C GLU A 64 9.97 2.16 3.67
N GLY A 65 10.59 1.25 2.94
CA GLY A 65 12.01 1.30 2.59
C GLY A 65 12.26 1.69 1.15
N GLY A 66 11.78 2.85 0.70
CA GLY A 66 11.92 3.42 -0.66
C GLY A 66 13.36 3.60 -1.20
N SER A 67 14.34 2.83 -0.74
CA SER A 67 15.68 2.69 -1.30
C SER A 67 15.96 1.21 -1.66
N ASN A 68 15.48 0.84 -2.85
CA ASN A 68 16.13 -0.01 -3.86
C ASN A 68 16.50 -1.50 -3.67
N GLU A 69 16.28 -2.21 -2.55
CA GLU A 69 17.01 -3.50 -2.39
C GLU A 69 16.24 -4.82 -2.15
N ARG A 70 14.90 -4.91 -2.23
CA ARG A 70 14.23 -6.15 -1.76
C ARG A 70 13.11 -6.75 -2.62
N LEU A 71 13.25 -6.72 -3.94
CA LEU A 71 12.38 -7.51 -4.84
C LEU A 71 13.13 -8.44 -5.81
N TYR A 72 14.35 -8.85 -5.47
CA TYR A 72 15.03 -9.98 -6.11
C TYR A 72 15.50 -10.98 -5.04
N HIS A 73 14.64 -11.94 -4.70
CA HIS A 73 15.03 -13.25 -4.18
C HIS A 73 13.89 -14.25 -4.37
#